data_AF-A0A7H8HXQ8-F1
#
_entry.id   AF-A0A7H8HXQ8-F1
#
_cell.length_a   1.000
_cell.length_b   1.000
_cell.length_c   1.000
_cell.angle_alpha   90.00
_cell.angle_beta   90.00
_cell.angle_gamma   90.00
#
_symmetry.space_group_name_H-M   'P 1'
#
loop_
_entity.id
_entity.type
_entity.pdbx_description
1 polymer ?
#
loop_
_entity_poly.entity_id
_entity_poly.type
_entity_poly.pdbx_seq_one_letter_code
_entity_poly.pdbx_strand_id
1 'polypeptide(L)'
;MLPSLPTVEWAATELGTEPWTLLFDRGASVSEAGTKGWVVAGHEFDHPEPERFSSPCVGPIAFTREAFAKVGGFDERYEGWAYEDVDLWYSLQRDTPRAKPQTYLGTALIQFWHPQDHHDLTNANPNVPLFFETW
;
A
#
# COMPACT_ATOMS: atom_id res chain seq x y z
N MET A 1 9.60 -4.34 -3.21
CA MET A 1 9.68 -5.10 -4.48
C MET A 1 8.68 -4.47 -5.45
N LEU A 2 9.03 -4.23 -6.71
CA LEU A 2 8.03 -3.80 -7.71
C LEU A 2 7.00 -4.93 -7.90
N PRO A 3 5.73 -4.62 -8.20
CA PRO A 3 4.77 -5.66 -8.57
C PRO A 3 5.34 -6.50 -9.72
N SER A 4 5.12 -7.81 -9.66
CA SER A 4 5.52 -8.72 -10.74
C SER A 4 4.80 -8.33 -12.04
N LEU A 5 5.37 -8.65 -13.21
CA LEU A 5 4.70 -8.39 -14.49
C LEU A 5 3.26 -8.96 -14.53
N PRO A 6 2.99 -10.20 -14.05
CA PRO A 6 1.62 -10.70 -13.93
C PRO A 6 0.70 -9.83 -13.06
N THR A 7 1.19 -9.26 -11.97
CA THR A 7 0.41 -8.35 -11.11
C THR A 7 0.09 -7.05 -11.84
N VAL A 8 1.03 -6.51 -12.61
CA VAL A 8 0.81 -5.29 -13.41
C VAL A 8 -0.19 -5.55 -14.54
N GLU A 9 -0.06 -6.65 -15.28
CA GLU A 9 -0.97 -7.03 -16.37
C GLU A 9 -2.39 -7.31 -15.86
N TRP A 10 -2.51 -7.98 -14.70
CA TRP A 10 -3.79 -8.17 -14.04
C TRP A 10 -4.41 -6.82 -13.64
N ALA A 11 -3.66 -5.95 -12.96
CA ALA A 11 -4.16 -4.66 -12.54
C ALA A 11 -4.59 -3.78 -13.71
N ALA A 12 -3.84 -3.79 -14.82
CA ALA A 12 -4.20 -3.08 -16.04
C ALA A 12 -5.53 -3.60 -16.63
N THR A 13 -5.75 -4.92 -16.60
CA THR A 13 -7.02 -5.52 -17.02
C THR A 13 -8.17 -5.13 -16.09
N GLU A 14 -7.95 -5.20 -14.78
CA GLU A 14 -8.92 -4.83 -13.74
C GLU A 14 -9.37 -3.37 -13.88
N LEU A 15 -8.41 -2.46 -14.09
CA LEU A 15 -8.64 -1.02 -14.29
C LEU A 15 -9.37 -0.68 -15.61
N GLY A 16 -9.54 -1.66 -16.50
CA GLY A 16 -10.43 -1.52 -17.66
C GLY A 16 -11.92 -1.50 -17.28
N THR A 17 -12.26 -1.95 -16.06
CA THR A 17 -13.65 -2.02 -15.58
C THR A 17 -13.88 -1.47 -14.19
N GLU A 18 -12.84 -1.35 -13.36
CA GLU A 18 -12.91 -0.85 -11.99
C GLU A 18 -12.07 0.44 -11.85
N PRO A 19 -12.47 1.39 -10.97
CA PRO A 19 -11.78 2.68 -10.84
C PRO A 19 -10.41 2.58 -10.17
N TRP A 20 -10.20 1.57 -9.31
CA TRP A 20 -8.98 1.31 -8.57
C TRP A 20 -8.90 -0.16 -8.13
N THR A 21 -7.69 -0.61 -7.81
CA THR A 21 -7.43 -1.96 -7.30
C THR A 21 -6.18 -1.99 -6.41
N LEU A 22 -6.18 -2.83 -5.36
CA LEU A 22 -4.97 -3.08 -4.57
C LEU A 22 -4.08 -4.06 -5.33
N LEU A 23 -2.78 -3.78 -5.40
CA LEU A 23 -1.84 -4.65 -6.12
C LEU A 23 -1.41 -5.88 -5.32
N PHE A 24 -1.58 -5.83 -4.00
CA PHE A 24 -1.16 -6.85 -3.05
C PHE A 24 -2.32 -7.13 -2.08
N ASP A 25 -2.53 -8.40 -1.73
CA ASP A 25 -3.59 -8.83 -0.79
C ASP A 25 -3.06 -9.16 0.61
N ARG A 26 -1.73 -9.25 0.75
CA ARG A 26 -1.02 -9.57 1.98
C ARG A 26 0.39 -8.99 1.97
N GLY A 27 0.96 -8.90 3.17
CA GLY A 27 2.31 -8.41 3.42
C GLY A 27 3.23 -9.50 3.92
N ALA A 28 4.51 -9.22 3.85
CA ALA A 28 5.51 -9.84 4.70
C ALA A 28 6.61 -8.81 4.99
N SER A 29 6.90 -8.63 6.27
CA SER A 29 8.01 -7.82 6.75
C SER A 29 9.27 -8.69 6.82
N VAL A 30 10.38 -8.20 6.30
CA VAL A 30 11.67 -8.88 6.37
C VAL A 30 12.50 -8.20 7.45
N SER A 31 12.99 -8.97 8.43
CA SER A 31 13.84 -8.45 9.51
C SER A 31 15.14 -7.81 9.00
N GLU A 32 15.84 -7.08 9.87
CA GLU A 32 17.18 -6.55 9.56
C GLU A 32 18.13 -7.66 9.07
N ALA A 33 18.16 -8.79 9.79
CA ALA A 33 19.00 -9.93 9.44
C ALA A 33 18.57 -10.54 8.09
N GLY A 34 17.26 -10.69 7.85
CA GLY A 34 16.74 -11.20 6.57
C GLY A 34 17.04 -10.26 5.40
N THR A 35 16.95 -8.95 5.62
CA THR A 35 17.25 -7.92 4.62
C THR A 35 18.74 -7.97 4.24
N LYS A 36 19.63 -8.04 5.23
CA LYS A 36 21.08 -8.21 5.00
C LYS A 36 21.39 -9.52 4.28
N GLY A 37 20.74 -10.62 4.69
CA GLY A 37 20.88 -11.92 4.05
C GLY A 37 20.49 -11.89 2.57
N TRP A 38 19.36 -11.27 2.22
CA TRP A 38 18.89 -11.14 0.85
C TRP A 38 19.86 -10.36 -0.06
N VAL A 39 20.44 -9.26 0.47
CA VAL A 39 21.45 -8.45 -0.25
C VAL A 39 22.70 -9.28 -0.56
N VAL A 40 23.13 -10.13 0.38
CA VAL A 40 24.35 -10.94 0.26
C VAL A 40 24.14 -12.20 -0.59
N ALA A 41 22.96 -12.83 -0.52
CA ALA A 41 22.67 -14.12 -1.16
C ALA A 41 22.24 -14.01 -2.63
N GLY A 42 22.21 -12.81 -3.22
CA GLY A 42 21.88 -12.64 -4.64
C GLY A 42 20.38 -12.64 -4.97
N HIS A 43 19.56 -12.09 -4.07
CA HIS A 43 18.13 -11.82 -4.27
C HIS A 43 17.13 -12.99 -4.11
N GLU A 44 17.53 -14.10 -3.48
CA GLU A 44 16.60 -15.21 -3.19
C GLU A 44 16.08 -15.14 -1.74
N PHE A 45 14.79 -15.46 -1.56
CA PHE A 45 14.15 -15.61 -0.25
C PHE A 45 13.67 -17.04 -0.08
N ASP A 46 14.07 -17.69 1.01
CA ASP A 46 13.61 -19.03 1.38
C ASP A 46 12.28 -18.99 2.16
N HIS A 47 11.36 -18.11 1.75
CA HIS A 47 10.08 -17.76 2.39
C HIS A 47 10.20 -16.73 3.54
N PRO A 48 9.87 -15.45 3.31
CA PRO A 48 9.71 -14.50 4.40
C PRO A 48 8.49 -14.88 5.25
N GLU A 49 8.64 -14.82 6.58
CA GLU A 49 7.55 -15.04 7.53
C GLU A 49 6.40 -14.07 7.20
N PRO A 50 5.19 -14.58 6.89
CA PRO A 50 4.08 -13.73 6.47
C PRO A 50 3.50 -13.00 7.68
N GLU A 51 3.79 -11.70 7.79
CA GLU A 51 2.99 -10.81 8.62
C GLU A 51 1.76 -10.38 7.83
N ARG A 52 0.58 -10.86 8.23
CA ARG A 52 -0.68 -10.33 7.70
C ARG A 52 -0.76 -8.87 8.15
N PHE A 53 -0.70 -7.94 7.20
CA PHE A 53 -0.68 -6.50 7.49
C PHE A 53 -1.66 -6.13 8.59
N SER A 54 -1.14 -5.62 9.70
CA SER A 54 -1.86 -4.64 10.51
C SER A 54 -1.70 -3.28 9.84
N SER A 55 -2.83 -2.73 9.37
CA SER A 55 -3.04 -1.32 9.04
C SER A 55 -2.21 -0.39 9.96
N PRO A 56 -1.55 0.68 9.45
CA PRO A 56 -2.10 1.62 8.46
C PRO A 56 -1.61 1.47 7.02
N CYS A 57 -0.73 0.55 6.66
CA CYS A 57 -0.31 0.45 5.25
C CYS A 57 -1.41 -0.24 4.41
N VAL A 58 -2.25 0.53 3.73
CA VAL A 58 -3.19 -0.01 2.72
C VAL A 58 -2.41 -0.65 1.55
N GLY A 59 -1.14 -0.27 1.40
CA GLY A 59 -0.21 -0.84 0.45
C GLY A 59 -0.33 -0.19 -0.93
N PRO A 60 0.42 -0.69 -1.93
CA PRO A 60 0.42 -0.13 -3.27
C PRO A 60 -0.95 -0.29 -3.95
N ILE A 61 -1.57 0.84 -4.27
CA ILE A 61 -2.85 0.95 -4.96
C ILE A 61 -2.60 1.38 -6.40
N ALA A 62 -3.31 0.77 -7.35
CA ALA A 62 -3.40 1.26 -8.71
C ALA A 62 -4.79 1.85 -8.96
N PHE A 63 -4.85 2.95 -9.71
CA PHE A 63 -6.09 3.68 -9.95
C PHE A 63 -6.08 4.33 -11.33
N THR A 64 -7.27 4.58 -11.88
CA THR A 64 -7.40 5.35 -13.11
C THR A 64 -7.13 6.83 -12.83
N ARG A 65 -6.69 7.56 -13.86
CA ARG A 65 -6.52 9.03 -13.78
C ARG A 65 -7.83 9.73 -13.40
N GLU A 66 -8.95 9.24 -13.94
CA GLU A 66 -10.28 9.79 -13.65
C GLU A 66 -10.65 9.61 -12.18
N ALA A 67 -10.42 8.41 -11.62
CA ALA A 67 -10.67 8.15 -10.21
C ALA A 67 -9.84 9.07 -9.30
N PHE A 68 -8.54 9.20 -9.58
CA PHE A 68 -7.64 10.09 -8.83
C PHE A 68 -8.08 11.55 -8.90
N ALA A 69 -8.44 12.04 -10.09
CA ALA A 69 -8.92 13.41 -10.25
C ALA A 69 -10.27 13.63 -9.54
N LYS A 70 -11.15 12.62 -9.53
CA LYS A 70 -12.47 12.71 -8.90
C LYS A 70 -12.40 12.80 -7.37
N VAL A 71 -11.43 12.14 -6.75
CA VAL A 71 -11.21 12.21 -5.29
C VAL A 71 -10.39 13.44 -4.86
N GLY A 72 -9.90 14.24 -5.80
CA GLY A 72 -9.05 15.41 -5.51
C GLY A 72 -7.57 15.09 -5.33
N GLY A 73 -7.15 13.85 -5.59
CA GLY A 73 -5.78 13.40 -5.43
C GLY A 73 -5.39 13.10 -3.97
N PHE A 74 -4.12 13.30 -3.63
CA PHE A 74 -3.65 13.24 -2.25
C PHE A 74 -3.98 14.55 -1.53
N ASP A 75 -4.34 14.47 -0.25
CA ASP A 75 -4.48 15.65 0.59
C ASP A 75 -3.10 16.24 0.93
N GLU A 76 -2.83 17.44 0.43
CA GLU A 76 -1.56 18.14 0.59
C GLU A 76 -1.29 18.63 2.04
N ARG A 77 -2.25 18.45 2.96
CA ARG A 77 -2.06 18.72 4.39
C ARG A 77 -1.19 17.67 5.10
N TYR A 78 -1.08 16.46 4.54
CA TYR A 78 -0.19 15.43 5.08
C TYR A 78 1.27 15.82 4.84
N GLU A 79 2.08 15.80 5.90
CA GLU A 79 3.50 16.14 5.85
C GLU A 79 4.37 14.96 6.29
N GLY A 80 5.46 14.69 5.57
CA GLY A 80 6.40 13.62 5.94
C GLY A 80 5.85 12.22 5.68
N TRP A 81 5.57 11.46 6.74
CA TRP A 81 5.15 10.05 6.65
C TRP A 81 3.89 9.79 7.50
N ALA A 82 3.06 8.86 7.03
CA ALA A 82 1.83 8.31 7.63
C ALA A 82 0.52 8.90 7.07
N TYR A 83 -0.44 8.00 6.88
CA TYR A 83 -1.87 8.22 6.61
C TYR A 83 -2.24 8.83 5.26
N GLU A 84 -1.30 9.32 4.45
CA GLU A 84 -1.61 9.89 3.14
C GLU A 84 -2.17 8.83 2.16
N ASP A 85 -1.68 7.61 2.25
CA ASP A 85 -2.12 6.46 1.46
C ASP A 85 -3.46 5.90 1.96
N VAL A 86 -3.66 5.89 3.29
CA VAL A 86 -4.92 5.53 3.93
C VAL A 86 -6.03 6.50 3.55
N ASP A 87 -5.78 7.80 3.64
CA ASP A 87 -6.73 8.85 3.30
C ASP A 87 -7.16 8.76 1.82
N LEU A 88 -6.17 8.61 0.91
CA LEU A 88 -6.48 8.39 -0.51
C LEU A 88 -7.34 7.14 -0.71
N TRP A 89 -7.04 6.04 -0.01
CA TRP A 89 -7.84 4.82 -0.12
C TRP A 89 -9.27 4.98 0.39
N TYR A 90 -9.46 5.67 1.52
CA TYR A 90 -10.79 5.96 2.05
C TYR A 90 -11.57 6.86 1.09
N SER A 91 -10.92 7.88 0.51
CA SER A 91 -11.51 8.74 -0.51
C SER A 91 -11.91 7.96 -1.77
N LEU A 92 -11.06 7.07 -2.25
CA LEU A 92 -11.36 6.18 -3.39
C LEU A 92 -12.54 5.26 -3.11
N GLN A 93 -12.63 4.70 -1.89
CA GLN A 93 -13.77 3.87 -1.49
C GLN A 93 -15.07 4.67 -1.40
N ARG A 94 -15.02 5.88 -0.86
CA ARG A 94 -16.19 6.76 -0.67
C ARG A 94 -16.74 7.28 -2.00
N ASP A 95 -15.89 7.84 -2.84
CA ASP A 95 -16.34 8.65 -4.00
C ASP A 95 -16.21 7.93 -5.34
N THR A 96 -15.40 6.86 -5.40
CA THR A 96 -15.22 6.00 -6.57
C THR A 96 -15.31 4.53 -6.19
N PRO A 97 -16.43 4.09 -5.57
CA PRO A 97 -16.55 2.71 -5.13
C PRO A 97 -16.42 1.75 -6.31
N ARG A 98 -15.77 0.62 -6.06
CA ARG A 98 -15.74 -0.50 -7.00
C ARG A 98 -17.14 -1.07 -7.18
N ALA A 99 -17.45 -1.53 -8.38
CA ALA A 99 -18.69 -2.25 -8.66
C ALA A 99 -18.60 -3.71 -8.20
N LYS A 100 -17.38 -4.27 -8.19
CA LYS A 100 -17.12 -5.66 -7.80
C LYS A 100 -16.08 -5.75 -6.69
N PRO A 101 -16.21 -6.72 -5.77
CA PRO A 101 -15.17 -6.99 -4.79
C PRO A 101 -13.87 -7.42 -5.49
N GLN A 102 -12.74 -7.12 -4.86
CA GLN A 102 -11.45 -7.59 -5.32
C GLN A 102 -11.31 -9.09 -5.10
N THR A 103 -10.91 -9.84 -6.12
CA THR A 103 -10.78 -11.31 -6.06
C THR A 103 -9.36 -11.82 -6.32
N TYR A 104 -8.40 -10.92 -6.55
CA TYR A 104 -7.01 -11.30 -6.79
C TYR A 104 -6.29 -11.62 -5.48
N LEU A 105 -5.94 -12.89 -5.32
CA LEU A 105 -5.19 -13.45 -4.18
C LEU A 105 -3.67 -13.16 -4.24
N GLY A 106 -3.30 -12.07 -4.92
CA GLY A 106 -2.06 -11.82 -5.64
C GLY A 106 -0.68 -12.15 -5.06
N THR A 107 0.26 -11.29 -5.44
CA THR A 107 1.64 -11.30 -4.92
C THR A 107 1.63 -10.70 -3.52
N ALA A 108 2.43 -11.23 -2.60
CA ALA A 108 2.63 -10.60 -1.30
C ALA A 108 3.54 -9.36 -1.45
N LEU A 109 3.22 -8.26 -0.77
CA LEU A 109 4.14 -7.13 -0.67
C LEU A 109 5.24 -7.50 0.31
N ILE A 110 6.48 -7.55 -0.18
CA ILE A 110 7.66 -7.75 0.67
C ILE A 110 8.22 -6.38 1.06
N GLN A 111 8.11 -6.05 2.35
CA GLN A 111 8.69 -4.85 2.94
C GLN A 111 10.01 -5.21 3.61
N PHE A 112 11.09 -4.58 3.16
CA PHE A 112 12.41 -4.78 3.75
C PHE A 112 12.58 -3.86 4.95
N TRP A 113 13.27 -4.35 5.97
CA TRP A 113 13.66 -3.54 7.11
C TRP A 113 14.56 -2.37 6.66
N HIS A 114 14.35 -1.22 7.27
CA HIS A 114 15.25 -0.07 7.18
C HIS A 114 15.68 0.39 8.59
N PRO A 115 16.89 0.95 8.73
CA PRO A 115 17.39 1.43 10.02
C PRO A 115 16.69 2.70 10.53
N GLN A 116 16.02 3.44 9.65
CA GLN A 116 15.33 4.69 9.98
C GLN A 116 13.84 4.43 10.07
N ASP A 117 13.32 4.19 11.27
CA ASP A 117 11.90 4.00 11.44
C ASP A 117 11.18 5.35 11.37
N HIS A 118 10.30 5.50 10.38
CA HIS A 118 9.43 6.66 10.23
C HIS A 118 8.00 6.36 10.70
N HIS A 119 7.75 5.19 11.31
CA HIS A 119 6.44 4.74 11.76
C HIS A 119 5.98 5.40 13.08
N ASP A 120 6.04 6.73 13.16
CA ASP A 120 5.40 7.46 14.26
C ASP A 120 3.89 7.51 14.02
N LEU A 121 3.16 6.58 14.66
CA LEU A 121 1.70 6.54 14.68
C LEU A 121 1.13 7.11 15.99
N THR A 122 1.93 7.86 16.74
CA THR A 122 1.47 8.55 17.95
C THR A 122 0.84 9.89 17.59
N ASN A 123 0.07 10.46 18.51
CA ASN A 123 -0.50 11.81 18.34
C ASN A 123 0.54 12.93 18.22
N ALA A 124 1.84 12.64 18.37
CA ALA A 124 2.90 13.61 18.08
C ALA A 124 3.10 13.80 16.57
N ASN A 125 2.79 12.79 15.74
CA ASN A 125 2.74 12.92 14.30
C ASN A 125 1.46 13.69 13.92
N PRO A 126 1.54 14.88 13.27
CA PRO A 126 0.37 15.68 12.93
C PRO A 126 -0.60 14.98 11.96
N ASN A 127 -0.13 13.98 11.20
CA ASN A 127 -0.96 13.22 10.27
C ASN A 127 -1.99 12.33 10.97
N VAL A 128 -1.69 11.86 12.19
CA VAL A 128 -2.57 11.00 12.99
C VAL A 128 -3.88 11.73 13.36
N PRO A 129 -3.87 12.87 14.09
CA PRO A 129 -5.10 13.60 14.39
C PRO A 129 -5.77 14.13 13.12
N LEU A 130 -5.01 14.57 12.12
CA LEU A 130 -5.56 15.03 10.84
C LEU A 130 -6.43 13.97 10.17
N PHE A 131 -5.98 12.72 10.14
CA PHE A 131 -6.75 11.60 9.59
C PHE A 131 -8.05 11.38 10.35
N PHE A 132 -7.99 11.29 11.69
CA PHE A 132 -9.18 11.06 12.52
C PHE A 132 -10.15 12.26 12.60
N GLU A 133 -9.70 13.47 12.28
CA GLU A 133 -10.59 14.62 12.11
C GLU A 133 -11.31 14.60 10.75
N THR A 134 -10.72 13.94 9.76
CA THR A 134 -11.26 13.83 8.40
C THR A 134 -12.27 12.69 8.25
N TRP A 135 -12.10 11.59 9.00
CA TRP A 135 -12.87 10.34 8.91
C TRP A 135 -13.46 9.89 10.24
#